data_AF-A0A5Q8C9N6-F1
#
_entry.id   AF-A0A5Q8C9N6-F1
#
_cell.length_a   1.000
_cell.length_b   1.000
_cell.length_c   1.000
_cell.angle_alpha   90.00
_cell.angle_beta   90.00
_cell.angle_gamma   90.00
#
_symmetry.space_group_name_H-M   'P 1'
#
loop_
_entity.id
_entity.type
_entity.pdbx_description
1 polymer ?
#
loop_
_entity_poly.entity_id
_entity_poly.type
_entity_poly.pdbx_seq_one_letter_code
_entity_poly.pdbx_strand_id
1 'polypeptide(L)'
;MPVENTTLNRGYQLPFGSNELANDVLRLVAAFSAIDVDVAGILVSVANRALLLHQHTIADTTGLQAALDSKQDASEKGNANGYAALDGTGKVPAAQLPSTLFGAMSYQGTWNANTNSPKIPGASSASKGRYY
;
A
#
# COMPACT_ATOMS: atom_id res chain seq x y z
N MET A 1 -14.19 -61.45 18.33
CA MET A 1 -14.46 -60.09 17.81
C MET A 1 -13.12 -59.37 17.74
N PRO A 2 -12.81 -58.64 16.67
CA PRO A 2 -11.53 -57.94 16.55
C PRO A 2 -11.43 -56.83 17.61
N VAL A 3 -10.23 -56.63 18.17
CA VAL A 3 -9.96 -55.65 19.24
C VAL A 3 -9.79 -54.27 18.62
N GLU A 4 -10.61 -53.29 18.99
CA GLU A 4 -10.51 -51.93 18.44
C GLU A 4 -9.19 -51.24 18.79
N ASN A 5 -8.56 -50.64 17.78
CA ASN A 5 -7.35 -49.83 17.90
C ASN A 5 -7.42 -48.72 16.85
N THR A 6 -7.25 -47.47 17.24
CA THR A 6 -7.42 -46.31 16.35
C THR A 6 -6.40 -45.23 16.62
N THR A 7 -6.09 -44.40 15.62
CA THR A 7 -5.27 -43.20 15.80
C THR A 7 -5.93 -42.21 16.76
N LEU A 8 -5.13 -41.52 17.57
CA LEU A 8 -5.63 -40.47 18.49
C LEU A 8 -6.31 -39.32 17.73
N ASN A 9 -5.70 -38.92 16.61
CA ASN A 9 -6.26 -37.92 15.72
C ASN A 9 -7.08 -38.62 14.64
N ARG A 10 -8.35 -38.23 14.48
CA ARG A 10 -9.27 -38.68 13.42
C ARG A 10 -9.77 -40.13 13.51
N GLY A 11 -9.32 -40.90 14.50
CA GLY A 11 -9.90 -42.22 14.80
C GLY A 11 -9.74 -43.26 13.69
N TYR A 12 -8.72 -43.13 12.83
CA TYR A 12 -8.49 -44.10 11.77
C TYR A 12 -8.13 -45.46 12.35
N GLN A 13 -8.66 -46.52 11.76
CA GLN A 13 -8.44 -47.88 12.22
C GLN A 13 -6.96 -48.27 12.09
N LEU A 14 -6.43 -48.92 13.11
CA LEU A 14 -5.08 -49.44 13.16
C LEU A 14 -5.10 -50.98 13.32
N PRO A 15 -4.09 -51.69 12.78
CA PRO A 15 -3.87 -53.09 13.10
C PRO A 15 -3.67 -53.32 14.60
N PHE A 16 -3.96 -54.53 15.06
CA PHE A 16 -3.69 -54.93 16.44
C PHE A 16 -3.17 -56.36 16.46
N GLY A 17 -2.05 -56.60 17.14
CA GLY A 17 -1.32 -57.88 17.05
C GLY A 17 -2.10 -59.13 17.47
N SER A 18 -3.19 -58.98 18.22
CA SER A 18 -4.09 -60.09 18.60
C SER A 18 -5.24 -60.34 17.63
N ASN A 19 -5.36 -59.55 16.56
CA ASN A 19 -6.37 -59.76 15.52
C ASN A 19 -5.88 -60.75 14.47
N GLU A 20 -6.81 -61.42 13.80
CA GLU A 20 -6.51 -62.18 12.60
C GLU A 20 -6.15 -61.24 11.45
N LEU A 21 -5.21 -61.66 10.59
CA LEU A 21 -4.75 -60.90 9.43
C LEU A 21 -5.89 -60.40 8.54
N ALA A 22 -6.92 -61.21 8.31
CA ALA A 22 -8.07 -60.84 7.49
C ALA A 22 -8.84 -59.63 8.07
N ASN A 23 -8.96 -59.55 9.40
CA ASN A 23 -9.62 -58.43 10.07
C ASN A 23 -8.76 -57.15 10.02
N ASP A 24 -7.43 -57.28 10.20
CA ASP A 24 -6.52 -56.14 10.12
C ASP A 24 -6.36 -55.59 8.70
N VAL A 25 -6.39 -56.45 7.68
CA VAL A 25 -6.41 -56.01 6.27
C VAL A 25 -7.68 -55.19 5.97
N LEU A 26 -8.86 -55.67 6.41
CA LEU A 26 -10.10 -54.93 6.21
C LEU A 26 -10.07 -53.56 6.93
N ARG A 27 -9.43 -53.50 8.10
CA ARG A 27 -9.26 -52.25 8.85
C ARG A 27 -8.33 -51.26 8.17
N LEU A 28 -7.22 -51.74 7.61
CA LEU A 28 -6.32 -50.90 6.81
C LEU A 28 -7.05 -50.33 5.60
N VAL A 29 -7.87 -51.14 4.91
CA VAL A 29 -8.71 -50.67 3.79
C VAL A 29 -9.67 -49.58 4.24
N ALA A 30 -10.35 -49.75 5.38
CA ALA A 30 -11.25 -48.74 5.92
C ALA A 30 -10.52 -47.45 6.32
N ALA A 31 -9.32 -47.56 6.90
CA ALA A 31 -8.48 -46.40 7.22
C ALA A 31 -8.06 -45.63 5.96
N PHE A 32 -7.67 -46.32 4.89
CA PHE A 32 -7.34 -45.66 3.61
C PHE A 32 -8.55 -44.92 3.02
N SER A 33 -9.73 -45.54 3.03
CA SER A 33 -10.96 -44.88 2.58
C SER A 33 -11.31 -43.66 3.44
N ALA A 34 -11.13 -43.74 4.76
CA ALA A 34 -11.37 -42.62 5.66
C ALA A 34 -10.37 -41.47 5.43
N ILE A 35 -9.10 -41.78 5.19
CA ILE A 35 -8.08 -40.79 4.84
C ILE A 35 -8.41 -40.07 3.52
N ASP A 36 -8.86 -40.81 2.50
CA ASP A 36 -9.25 -40.23 1.21
C ASP A 36 -10.40 -39.22 1.36
N VAL A 37 -11.45 -39.59 2.11
CA VAL A 37 -12.57 -38.71 2.45
C VAL A 37 -12.10 -37.45 3.16
N ASP A 38 -11.21 -37.60 4.14
CA ASP A 38 -10.68 -36.48 4.91
C ASP A 38 -9.81 -35.54 4.08
N VAL A 39 -8.96 -36.09 3.19
CA VAL A 39 -8.14 -35.30 2.26
C VAL A 39 -9.04 -34.53 1.29
N ALA A 40 -10.08 -35.16 0.75
CA ALA A 40 -11.08 -34.49 -0.08
C ALA A 40 -11.79 -33.35 0.67
N GLY A 41 -12.18 -33.57 1.93
CA GLY A 41 -12.78 -32.54 2.77
C GLY A 41 -11.85 -31.36 3.04
N ILE A 42 -10.57 -31.63 3.32
CA ILE A 42 -9.54 -30.58 3.48
C ILE A 42 -9.37 -29.80 2.17
N LEU A 43 -9.24 -30.48 1.03
CA LEU A 43 -9.11 -29.83 -0.28
C LEU A 43 -10.28 -28.90 -0.59
N VAL A 44 -11.51 -29.34 -0.33
CA VAL A 44 -12.71 -28.49 -0.48
C VAL A 44 -12.67 -27.30 0.47
N SER A 45 -12.27 -27.51 1.73
CA SER A 45 -12.16 -26.41 2.71
C SER A 45 -11.11 -25.37 2.33
N VAL A 46 -9.97 -25.81 1.77
CA VAL A 46 -8.89 -24.93 1.30
C VAL A 46 -9.33 -24.18 0.04
N ALA A 47 -9.98 -24.87 -0.91
CA ALA A 47 -10.49 -24.24 -2.14
C ALA A 47 -11.55 -23.15 -1.84
N ASN A 48 -12.46 -23.41 -0.89
CA ASN A 48 -13.51 -22.47 -0.54
C ASN A 48 -13.03 -21.27 0.29
N ARG A 49 -11.93 -21.41 1.05
CA ARG A 49 -11.35 -20.30 1.83
C ARG A 49 -10.84 -19.17 0.93
N ALA A 50 -10.32 -19.47 -0.25
CA ALA A 50 -9.88 -18.45 -1.21
C ALA A 50 -11.04 -17.86 -2.04
N LEU A 51 -12.08 -18.65 -2.30
CA LEU A 51 -13.13 -18.33 -3.27
C LEU A 51 -14.33 -17.56 -2.67
N LEU A 52 -14.67 -17.75 -1.38
CA LEU A 52 -15.95 -17.23 -0.87
C LEU A 52 -15.85 -15.79 -0.32
N LEU A 53 -14.72 -15.37 0.27
CA LEU A 53 -14.62 -14.10 1.01
C LEU A 53 -13.17 -13.61 1.16
N HIS A 54 -12.48 -13.21 0.09
CA HIS A 54 -11.34 -12.31 0.26
C HIS A 54 -11.65 -10.97 -0.38
N GLN A 55 -12.29 -10.12 0.42
CA GLN A 55 -12.42 -8.70 0.16
C GLN A 55 -11.51 -8.01 1.17
N HIS A 56 -10.66 -7.10 0.69
CA HIS A 56 -9.90 -6.22 1.55
C HIS A 56 -10.54 -4.85 1.57
N THR A 57 -10.92 -4.40 2.76
CA THR A 57 -11.26 -3.00 2.95
C THR A 57 -9.99 -2.18 3.17
N ILE A 58 -10.04 -0.87 2.99
CA ILE A 58 -8.89 0.00 3.31
C ILE A 58 -8.47 -0.15 4.78
N ALA A 59 -9.43 -0.45 5.67
CA ALA A 59 -9.17 -0.66 7.09
C ALA A 59 -8.32 -1.93 7.38
N ASP A 60 -8.22 -2.86 6.44
CA ASP A 60 -7.39 -4.06 6.57
C ASP A 60 -5.89 -3.73 6.60
N THR A 61 -5.49 -2.59 6.04
CA THR A 61 -4.11 -2.12 6.04
C THR A 61 -3.96 -0.96 7.03
N THR A 62 -3.46 -1.25 8.22
CA THR A 62 -3.20 -0.25 9.27
C THR A 62 -2.42 0.95 8.71
N GLY A 63 -3.02 2.14 8.81
CA GLY A 63 -2.41 3.39 8.35
C GLY A 63 -2.67 3.76 6.88
N LEU A 64 -3.29 2.89 6.07
CA LEU A 64 -3.57 3.20 4.66
C LEU A 64 -4.55 4.36 4.50
N GLN A 65 -5.64 4.39 5.29
CA GLN A 65 -6.61 5.49 5.22
C GLN A 65 -5.95 6.84 5.49
N ALA A 66 -5.20 6.95 6.60
CA ALA A 66 -4.48 8.18 6.95
C ALA A 66 -3.45 8.59 5.89
N ALA A 67 -2.77 7.61 5.26
CA ALA A 67 -1.83 7.86 4.19
C ALA A 67 -2.50 8.38 2.91
N LEU A 68 -3.73 7.92 2.61
CA LEU A 68 -4.54 8.40 1.49
C LEU A 68 -5.11 9.79 1.78
N ASP A 69 -5.65 10.02 2.97
CA ASP A 69 -6.18 11.32 3.40
C ASP A 69 -5.11 12.42 3.42
N SER A 70 -3.83 12.04 3.53
CA SER A 70 -2.69 12.97 3.47
C SER A 70 -2.24 13.30 2.05
N LYS A 71 -2.83 12.68 1.01
CA LYS A 71 -2.50 12.99 -0.39
C LYS A 71 -3.34 14.16 -0.88
N GLN A 72 -2.75 14.93 -1.80
CA GLN A 72 -3.45 15.95 -2.55
C GLN A 72 -4.17 15.30 -3.74
N ASP A 73 -5.42 15.69 -4.00
CA ASP A 73 -6.20 15.20 -5.13
C ASP A 73 -5.72 15.84 -6.43
N ALA A 74 -5.65 15.05 -7.51
CA ALA A 74 -5.24 15.56 -8.82
C ALA A 74 -6.18 16.66 -9.36
N SER A 75 -7.44 16.66 -8.92
CA SER A 75 -8.44 17.69 -9.23
C SER A 75 -8.11 19.04 -8.61
N GLU A 76 -7.21 19.13 -7.64
CA GLU A 76 -6.83 20.39 -6.98
C GLU A 76 -5.70 21.12 -7.74
N LYS A 77 -5.14 20.49 -8.79
CA LYS A 77 -4.04 21.07 -9.59
C LYS A 77 -4.48 22.34 -10.29
N GLY A 78 -3.84 23.46 -9.92
CA GLY A 78 -4.07 24.76 -10.53
C GLY A 78 -5.39 25.42 -10.17
N ASN A 79 -6.13 24.87 -9.21
CA ASN A 79 -7.35 25.44 -8.68
C ASN A 79 -7.07 26.32 -7.46
N ALA A 80 -7.98 27.27 -7.20
CA ALA A 80 -7.93 28.06 -5.97
C ALA A 80 -8.02 27.13 -4.75
N ASN A 81 -7.24 27.44 -3.71
CA ASN A 81 -7.07 26.59 -2.50
C ASN A 81 -6.43 25.21 -2.74
N GLY A 82 -5.98 24.90 -3.96
CA GLY A 82 -5.23 23.70 -4.28
C GLY A 82 -3.72 23.97 -4.38
N TYR A 83 -3.05 23.25 -5.28
CA TYR A 83 -1.61 23.37 -5.49
C TYR A 83 -1.28 23.93 -6.89
N ALA A 84 -0.16 24.62 -7.01
CA ALA A 84 0.29 25.17 -8.28
C ALA A 84 0.60 24.06 -9.30
N ALA A 85 0.21 24.26 -10.55
CA ALA A 85 0.63 23.40 -11.64
C ALA A 85 2.07 23.72 -12.04
N LEU A 86 2.74 22.77 -12.72
CA LEU A 86 3.95 23.03 -13.49
C LEU A 86 3.65 22.88 -14.98
N ASP A 87 4.22 23.76 -15.79
CA ASP A 87 4.21 23.67 -17.26
C ASP A 87 5.19 22.60 -17.77
N GLY A 88 5.28 22.44 -19.10
CA GLY A 88 6.17 21.47 -19.73
C GLY A 88 7.67 21.71 -19.48
N THR A 89 8.04 22.87 -18.92
CA THR A 89 9.41 23.22 -18.52
C THR A 89 9.64 23.08 -17.01
N GLY A 90 8.64 22.61 -16.26
CA GLY A 90 8.72 22.44 -14.81
C GLY A 90 8.55 23.72 -14.01
N LYS A 91 7.93 24.77 -14.57
CA LYS A 91 7.71 26.07 -13.90
C LYS A 91 6.24 26.33 -13.62
N VAL A 92 5.96 27.10 -12.58
CA VAL A 92 4.59 27.57 -12.31
C VAL A 92 4.14 28.47 -13.47
N PRO A 93 3.02 28.15 -14.16
CA PRO A 93 2.53 28.98 -15.26
C PRO A 93 2.25 30.41 -14.82
N ALA A 94 2.59 31.40 -15.65
CA ALA A 94 2.37 32.82 -15.36
C ALA A 94 0.89 33.15 -15.05
N ALA A 95 -0.05 32.40 -15.63
CA ALA A 95 -1.48 32.54 -15.37
C ALA A 95 -1.90 32.21 -13.92
N GLN A 96 -1.04 31.53 -13.14
CA GLN A 96 -1.27 31.22 -11.72
C GLN A 96 -0.59 32.21 -10.78
N LEU A 97 0.00 33.28 -11.31
CA LEU A 97 0.66 34.33 -10.53
C LEU A 97 -0.18 35.62 -10.56
N PRO A 98 -0.23 36.39 -9.46
CA PRO A 98 -0.86 37.71 -9.45
C PRO A 98 -0.32 38.64 -10.55
N SER A 99 -1.21 39.36 -11.24
CA SER A 99 -0.85 40.31 -12.31
C SER A 99 0.07 41.43 -11.82
N THR A 100 -0.03 41.80 -10.53
CA THR A 100 0.81 42.83 -9.90
C THR A 100 2.31 42.51 -9.94
N LEU A 101 2.68 41.23 -9.99
CA LEU A 101 4.07 40.81 -10.13
C LEU A 101 4.62 41.14 -11.53
N PHE A 102 3.75 41.18 -12.54
CA PHE A 102 4.09 41.51 -13.92
C PHE A 102 3.99 43.03 -14.12
N GLY A 103 5.06 43.76 -13.76
CA GLY A 103 5.20 45.19 -14.02
C GLY A 103 5.45 46.07 -12.80
N ALA A 104 5.12 45.62 -11.58
CA ALA A 104 5.56 46.31 -10.35
C ALA A 104 7.00 45.95 -9.96
N MET A 105 7.45 44.75 -10.34
CA MET A 105 8.82 44.31 -10.09
C MET A 105 9.69 44.61 -11.32
N SER A 106 10.56 45.62 -11.20
CA SER A 106 11.66 45.80 -12.16
C SER A 106 12.77 44.80 -11.83
N TYR A 107 12.82 43.68 -12.55
CA TYR A 107 13.92 42.72 -12.41
C TYR A 107 15.21 43.37 -12.92
N GLN A 108 16.07 43.84 -12.01
CA GLN A 108 17.32 44.55 -12.32
C GLN A 108 18.43 43.64 -12.89
N GLY A 109 18.10 42.38 -13.20
CA GLY A 109 19.02 41.35 -13.65
C GLY A 109 19.51 40.44 -12.51
N THR A 110 20.40 39.52 -12.86
CA THR A 110 21.03 38.61 -11.89
C THR A 110 22.19 39.32 -11.21
N TRP A 111 22.14 39.47 -9.89
CA TRP A 111 23.30 39.95 -9.14
C TRP A 111 24.37 38.86 -9.05
N ASN A 112 25.57 39.16 -9.56
CA ASN A 112 26.76 38.33 -9.45
C ASN A 112 27.51 38.68 -8.16
N ALA A 113 27.45 37.77 -7.19
CA ALA A 113 28.08 37.92 -5.87
C ALA A 113 29.62 38.01 -5.95
N ASN A 114 30.23 37.25 -6.86
CA ASN A 114 31.69 37.19 -6.99
C ASN A 114 32.28 38.52 -7.45
N THR A 115 31.51 39.29 -8.22
CA THR A 115 31.97 40.57 -8.79
C THR A 115 31.19 41.77 -8.24
N ASN A 116 30.24 41.55 -7.32
CA ASN A 116 29.24 42.54 -6.89
C ASN A 116 28.67 43.33 -8.09
N SER A 117 28.07 42.63 -9.07
CA SER A 117 27.54 43.26 -10.28
C SER A 117 26.10 42.82 -10.57
N PRO A 118 25.13 43.74 -10.66
CA PRO A 118 25.28 45.20 -10.53
C PRO A 118 25.72 45.61 -9.12
N LYS A 119 26.53 46.66 -8.99
CA LYS A 119 27.09 47.08 -7.69
C LYS A 119 25.96 47.43 -6.72
N ILE A 120 25.78 46.61 -5.69
CA ILE A 120 24.99 47.00 -4.52
C ILE A 120 25.89 47.94 -3.70
N PRO A 121 25.55 49.23 -3.55
CA PRO A 121 26.34 50.16 -2.76
C PRO A 121 26.41 49.67 -1.31
N GLY A 122 27.54 49.89 -0.65
CA GLY A 122 27.65 49.61 0.79
C GLY A 122 26.58 50.39 1.57
N ALA A 123 26.09 49.80 2.67
CA ALA A 123 25.04 50.39 3.47
C ALA A 123 25.37 51.85 3.83
N SER A 124 24.50 52.77 3.42
CA SER A 124 24.61 54.21 3.68
C SER A 124 23.26 54.73 4.14
N SER A 125 23.27 55.66 5.09
CA SER A 125 22.05 56.33 5.58
C SER A 125 21.31 57.12 4.50
N ALA A 126 21.97 57.41 3.36
CA ALA A 126 21.37 58.02 2.18
C ALA A 126 20.68 57.02 1.23
N SER A 127 20.94 55.71 1.38
CA SER A 127 20.37 54.65 0.54
C SER A 127 19.09 54.10 1.14
N LYS A 128 18.03 54.90 1.20
CA LYS A 128 16.70 54.44 1.64
C LYS A 128 15.95 53.84 0.44
N GLY A 129 15.73 52.53 0.46
CA GLY A 129 14.89 51.84 -0.53
C GLY A 129 13.48 52.42 -0.53
N ARG A 130 12.91 52.65 -1.72
CA ARG A 130 11.54 53.16 -1.90
C ARG A 130 10.61 51.96 -2.10
N TYR A 131 9.51 51.92 -1.37
CA TYR A 131 8.37 51.05 -1.66
C TYR A 131 7.26 51.92 -2.27
N TYR A 132 6.66 51.44 -3.35
CA TYR A 132 5.30 51.79 -3.77
C TYR A 132 4.57 50.50 -4.08
#